data_AF-A0A956X4T9-F1
#
_entry.id   AF-A0A956X4T9-F1
#
_cell.length_a   1.000
_cell.length_b   1.000
_cell.length_c   1.000
_cell.angle_alpha   90.00
_cell.angle_beta   90.00
_cell.angle_gamma   90.00
#
_symmetry.space_group_name_H-M   'P 1'
#
loop_
_entity.id
_entity.type
_entity.pdbx_description
1 polymer ?
#
loop_
_entity_poly.entity_id
_entity_poly.type
_entity_poly.pdbx_seq_one_letter_code
_entity_poly.pdbx_strand_id
1 'polypeptide(L)'
;MKHELPDQAATDHEKFIDQVSAAFCRRGLRLPALIALEAGQPLAFLGGQLLWLAAPVLSLVVADATIHQTAQFLEDPTAVAALIQRLEAEIP
;
A
#
# COMPACT_ATOMS: atom_id res chain seq x y z
N MET A 1 -1.60 30.88 14.45
CA MET A 1 -1.12 29.62 15.06
C MET A 1 -1.97 28.48 14.50
N LYS A 2 -1.48 27.79 13.47
CA LYS A 2 -2.05 26.52 12.98
C LYS A 2 -0.88 25.58 12.72
N HIS A 3 -0.38 25.00 13.81
CA HIS A 3 0.59 23.93 13.77
C HIS A 3 -0.21 22.64 13.89
N GLU A 4 -0.88 22.27 12.80
CA GLU A 4 -1.68 21.05 12.71
C GLU A 4 -0.73 19.92 12.24
N LEU A 5 -0.03 19.37 13.24
CA LEU A 5 0.56 18.02 13.39
C LEU A 5 0.93 17.23 12.10
N PRO A 6 2.21 17.23 11.69
CA PRO A 6 2.75 16.26 10.72
C PRO A 6 2.81 14.80 11.24
N ASP A 7 2.51 14.56 12.52
CA ASP A 7 2.67 13.27 13.19
C ASP A 7 1.51 12.27 12.91
N GLN A 8 0.30 12.78 12.67
CA GLN A 8 -0.90 11.93 12.56
C GLN A 8 -0.95 11.18 11.22
N ALA A 9 -0.60 11.85 10.12
CA ALA A 9 -0.58 11.27 8.78
C ALA A 9 0.51 10.17 8.64
N ALA A 10 1.67 10.38 9.26
CA ALA A 10 2.73 9.36 9.31
C ALA A 10 2.25 8.11 10.06
N THR A 11 1.56 8.29 11.18
CA THR A 11 1.04 7.18 12.00
C THR A 11 -0.05 6.37 11.28
N ASP A 12 -0.95 7.01 10.53
CA ASP A 12 -2.00 6.30 9.78
C ASP A 12 -1.43 5.52 8.60
N HIS A 13 -0.39 6.03 7.96
CA HIS A 13 0.30 5.34 6.87
C HIS A 13 1.03 4.09 7.38
N GLU A 14 1.74 4.18 8.50
CA GLU A 14 2.38 3.03 9.16
C GLU A 14 1.37 1.94 9.54
N LYS A 15 0.22 2.33 10.13
CA LYS A 15 -0.86 1.39 10.46
C LYS A 15 -1.42 0.69 9.24
N PHE A 16 -1.49 1.36 8.09
CA PHE A 16 -1.95 0.74 6.86
C PHE A 16 -0.94 -0.30 6.36
N ILE A 17 0.35 0.05 6.34
CA ILE A 17 1.44 -0.88 5.99
C ILE A 17 1.41 -2.12 6.90
N ASP A 18 1.26 -1.92 8.22
CA ASP A 18 1.18 -3.02 9.18
C ASP A 18 -0.02 -3.95 8.90
N GLN A 19 -1.19 -3.38 8.62
CA GLN A 19 -2.38 -4.18 8.28
C GLN A 19 -2.19 -4.98 7.00
N VAL A 20 -1.57 -4.38 5.97
CA VAL A 20 -1.30 -5.03 4.69
C VAL A 20 -0.27 -6.14 4.86
N SER A 21 0.84 -5.88 5.58
CA SER A 21 1.88 -6.87 5.89
C SER A 21 1.29 -8.08 6.63
N ALA A 22 0.54 -7.81 7.70
CA ALA A 22 -0.13 -8.85 8.47
C ALA A 22 -1.10 -9.67 7.63
N ALA A 23 -1.84 -9.05 6.70
CA ALA A 23 -2.74 -9.76 5.80
C ALA A 23 -2.00 -10.73 4.85
N PHE A 24 -0.83 -10.34 4.33
CA PHE A 24 0.02 -11.22 3.53
C PHE A 24 0.60 -12.37 4.35
N CYS A 25 1.14 -12.08 5.54
CA CYS A 25 1.73 -13.08 6.43
C CYS A 25 0.70 -14.11 6.90
N ARG A 26 -0.48 -13.68 7.35
CA ARG A 26 -1.56 -14.57 7.77
C ARG A 26 -2.05 -15.53 6.68
N ARG A 27 -1.86 -15.17 5.41
CA ARG A 27 -2.26 -15.99 4.24
C ARG A 27 -1.09 -16.84 3.69
N GLY A 28 0.09 -16.79 4.31
CA GLY A 28 1.29 -17.46 3.80
C GLY A 28 1.83 -16.83 2.50
N LEU A 29 1.39 -15.61 2.17
CA LEU A 29 1.73 -14.90 0.94
C LEU A 29 2.91 -13.94 1.11
N ARG A 30 3.64 -13.99 2.23
CA ARG A 30 4.78 -13.10 2.50
C ARG A 30 5.83 -13.15 1.40
N LEU A 31 6.36 -14.34 1.13
CA LEU A 31 7.43 -14.55 0.14
C LEU A 31 7.00 -14.18 -1.30
N PRO A 32 5.82 -14.60 -1.81
CA PRO A 32 5.38 -14.18 -3.13
C PRO A 32 5.06 -12.68 -3.21
N ALA A 33 4.53 -12.06 -2.14
CA ALA A 33 4.31 -10.62 -2.09
C ALA A 33 5.64 -9.86 -2.16
N LEU A 34 6.66 -10.31 -1.43
CA LEU A 34 7.99 -9.71 -1.42
C LEU A 34 8.62 -9.73 -2.82
N ILE A 35 8.65 -10.91 -3.46
CA ILE A 35 9.19 -11.06 -4.83
C ILE A 35 8.40 -10.19 -5.81
N ALA A 36 7.07 -10.16 -5.71
CA ALA A 36 6.24 -9.36 -6.59
C ALA A 36 6.46 -7.86 -6.38
N LEU A 37 6.64 -7.39 -5.15
CA LEU A 37 6.87 -5.98 -4.85
C LEU A 37 8.29 -5.53 -5.23
N GLU A 38 9.32 -6.35 -4.98
CA GLU A 38 10.70 -6.04 -5.37
C GLU A 38 10.85 -6.00 -6.89
N ALA A 39 10.36 -7.03 -7.59
CA ALA A 39 10.43 -7.08 -9.06
C ALA A 39 9.44 -6.11 -9.72
N GLY A 40 8.34 -5.82 -9.03
CA GLY A 40 7.22 -5.03 -9.53
C GLY A 40 7.22 -3.58 -9.09
N GLN A 41 8.23 -3.07 -8.40
CA GLN A 41 8.31 -1.66 -7.98
C GLN A 41 8.01 -0.64 -9.10
N PRO A 42 8.61 -0.72 -10.31
CA PRO A 42 8.27 0.20 -11.40
C PRO A 42 6.83 -0.03 -11.91
N LEU A 43 6.29 -1.23 -11.72
CA LEU A 43 4.94 -1.62 -12.10
C LEU A 43 3.89 -1.18 -11.07
N ALA A 44 4.26 -0.97 -9.81
CA ALA A 44 3.37 -0.49 -8.76
C ALA A 44 2.79 0.89 -9.14
N PHE A 45 3.65 1.80 -9.59
CA PHE A 45 3.22 3.11 -10.08
C PHE A 45 2.22 2.98 -11.25
N LEU A 46 2.48 2.08 -12.20
CA LEU A 46 1.53 1.80 -13.29
C LEU A 46 0.23 1.18 -12.78
N GLY A 47 0.30 0.35 -11.72
CA GLY A 47 -0.85 -0.21 -11.04
C GLY A 47 -1.76 0.86 -10.43
N GLY A 48 -1.19 1.89 -9.78
CA GLY A 48 -1.95 3.02 -9.26
C GLY A 48 -2.66 3.82 -10.36
N GLN A 49 -1.95 4.09 -11.46
CA GLN A 49 -2.52 4.76 -12.63
C GLN A 49 -3.64 3.94 -13.28
N LEU A 50 -3.47 2.63 -13.43
CA LEU A 50 -4.53 1.72 -13.91
C LEU A 50 -5.72 1.70 -12.95
N LEU A 51 -5.47 1.78 -11.63
CA LEU A 51 -6.51 1.80 -10.62
C LEU A 51 -7.34 3.09 -10.70
N TRP A 52 -6.73 4.24 -10.99
CA TRP A 52 -7.44 5.48 -11.30
C TRP A 52 -8.34 5.36 -12.53
N LEU A 53 -7.84 4.73 -13.59
CA LEU A 53 -8.64 4.48 -14.80
C LEU A 53 -9.80 3.50 -14.54
N ALA A 54 -9.59 2.51 -13.68
CA ALA A 54 -10.59 1.52 -13.29
C ALA A 54 -11.54 1.99 -12.18
N ALA A 55 -11.20 3.08 -11.46
CA ALA A 55 -11.96 3.64 -10.35
C ALA A 55 -13.46 3.83 -10.64
N PRO A 56 -13.91 4.39 -11.79
CA PRO A 56 -15.35 4.59 -12.05
C PRO A 56 -16.14 3.28 -12.13
N VAL A 57 -15.50 2.15 -12.48
CA VAL A 57 -16.15 0.83 -12.49
C VAL A 57 -16.04 0.16 -11.14
N LEU A 58 -14.88 0.25 -10.50
CA LEU A 58 -14.62 -0.36 -9.19
C LEU A 58 -15.43 0.30 -8.06
N SER A 59 -15.74 1.60 -8.15
CA SER A 59 -16.52 2.33 -7.15
C SER A 59 -17.96 1.82 -6.99
N LEU A 60 -18.45 1.01 -7.94
CA LEU A 60 -19.75 0.33 -7.85
C LEU A 60 -19.75 -0.81 -6.81
N VAL A 61 -18.58 -1.36 -6.48
CA VAL A 61 -18.43 -2.55 -5.62
C VAL A 61 -17.40 -2.39 -4.50
N VAL A 62 -16.46 -1.45 -4.62
CA VAL A 62 -15.44 -1.11 -3.62
C VAL A 62 -15.63 0.34 -3.19
N ALA A 63 -15.39 0.64 -1.92
CA ALA A 63 -15.45 2.01 -1.42
C ALA A 63 -14.39 2.90 -2.09
N ASP A 64 -14.80 4.09 -2.51
CA ASP A 64 -13.97 5.07 -3.20
C ASP A 64 -12.69 5.42 -2.41
N ALA A 65 -12.83 5.59 -1.09
CA ALA A 65 -11.70 5.82 -0.19
C ALA A 65 -10.63 4.71 -0.28
N THR A 66 -11.04 3.44 -0.38
CA THR A 66 -10.11 2.30 -0.49
C THR A 66 -9.39 2.30 -1.83
N ILE A 67 -10.10 2.63 -2.92
CA ILE A 67 -9.51 2.75 -4.26
C ILE A 67 -8.45 3.86 -4.26
N HIS A 68 -8.80 5.04 -3.76
CA HIS A 68 -7.91 6.19 -3.68
C HIS A 68 -6.68 5.91 -2.82
N GLN A 69 -6.86 5.37 -1.61
CA GLN A 69 -5.76 5.02 -0.72
C GLN A 69 -4.82 3.98 -1.35
N THR A 70 -5.37 2.98 -2.04
CA THR A 70 -4.56 1.95 -2.71
C THR A 70 -3.81 2.52 -3.91
N ALA A 71 -4.44 3.39 -4.72
CA ALA A 71 -3.80 4.00 -5.87
C ALA A 71 -2.63 4.89 -5.45
N GLN A 72 -2.85 5.75 -4.44
CA GLN A 72 -1.82 6.61 -3.87
C GLN A 72 -0.68 5.82 -3.24
N PHE A 73 -0.99 4.74 -2.53
CA PHE A 73 0.02 3.85 -1.96
C PHE A 73 0.92 3.23 -3.04
N LEU A 74 0.32 2.75 -4.13
CA LEU A 74 1.06 2.14 -5.24
C LEU A 74 1.90 3.15 -6.04
N GLU A 75 1.47 4.42 -6.07
CA GLU A 75 2.18 5.51 -6.72
C GLU A 75 3.34 6.08 -5.89
N ASP A 76 3.35 5.84 -4.59
CA ASP A 76 4.42 6.28 -3.69
C ASP A 76 5.51 5.20 -3.57
N PRO A 77 6.68 5.38 -4.21
CA PRO A 77 7.76 4.41 -4.14
C PRO A 77 8.33 4.26 -2.71
N THR A 78 8.22 5.29 -1.87
CA THR A 78 8.64 5.23 -0.46
C THR A 78 7.68 4.36 0.35
N ALA A 79 6.37 4.48 0.12
CA ALA A 79 5.37 3.63 0.77
C ALA A 79 5.54 2.15 0.39
N VAL A 80 5.75 1.87 -0.90
CA VAL A 80 6.02 0.50 -1.38
C VAL A 80 7.31 -0.06 -0.77
N ALA A 81 8.38 0.75 -0.72
CA ALA A 81 9.63 0.34 -0.09
C ALA A 81 9.46 0.06 1.41
N ALA A 82 8.68 0.87 2.13
CA ALA A 82 8.39 0.64 3.54
C ALA A 82 7.61 -0.67 3.77
N LEU A 83 6.68 -1.02 2.89
CA LEU A 83 5.98 -2.31 2.94
C LEU A 83 6.92 -3.49 2.66
N ILE A 84 7.84 -3.37 1.71
CA ILE A 84 8.88 -4.40 1.48
C ILE A 84 9.71 -4.59 2.74
N GLN A 85 10.25 -3.50 3.31
CA GLN A 85 11.05 -3.55 4.54
C GLN A 85 10.28 -4.19 5.70
N ARG A 86 8.97 -3.92 5.80
CA ARG A 86 8.12 -4.51 6.84
C ARG A 86 7.92 -6.01 6.64
N LEU A 87 7.66 -6.43 5.41
CA LEU A 87 7.53 -7.85 5.04
C LEU A 87 8.85 -8.61 5.24
N GLU A 88 10.00 -7.97 4.99
CA GLU A 88 11.33 -8.52 5.28
C GLU A 88 11.55 -8.75 6.77
N ALA A 89 11.19 -7.75 7.59
CA ALA A 89 11.38 -7.75 9.03
C ALA A 89 10.44 -8.71 9.78
N GLU A 90 9.27 -9.04 9.22
CA GLU A 90 8.41 -10.13 9.72
C GLU A 90 9.08 -11.49 9.43
N ILE A 91 9.95 -11.90 10.34
CA ILE A 91 10.52 -13.25 10.39
C ILE A 91 9.46 -14.19 11.01
N PRO A 92 9.13 -15.33 10.39
CA PRO A 92 8.18 -16.30 10.93
C PRO A 92 8.69 -16.98 12.22
#